data_AF-A0A521SBD7-F1
#
_entry.id   AF-A0A521SBD7-F1
#
_cell.length_a   1.000
_cell.length_b   1.000
_cell.length_c   1.000
_cell.angle_alpha   90.00
_cell.angle_beta   90.00
_cell.angle_gamma   90.00
#
_symmetry.space_group_name_H-M   'P 1'
#
loop_
_entity.id
_entity.type
_entity.pdbx_description
1 polymer ?
#
loop_
_entity_poly.entity_id
_entity_poly.type
_entity_poly.pdbx_seq_one_letter_code
_entity_poly.pdbx_strand_id
1 'polypeptide(L)'
;MTRQRVFPNSMSHPERMAGLPELQRFYAMLTAYRRVIREIFIIGEERLENDVEHSYSLAMLAWYTVSTLKLPLDQDKVLRYALIHDLVEVYAGDVFAYTKDAKARAEKSASEHAAAERLRREFSEFPDLHDAIAAYERREDPESRFIYALDKLEPMLATTADGGRIWKKHGLAFEEVLALKRSKMAGQPELLAYLEELAAHVESRHQDFFGEVAGDVPLT
;
A
#
# COMPACT_ATOMS: atom_id res chain seq x y z
N MET A 1 4.28 -67.30 27.24
CA MET A 1 4.24 -66.05 28.02
C MET A 1 4.65 -64.91 27.11
N THR A 2 3.67 -64.21 26.52
CA THR A 2 3.95 -63.03 25.68
C THR A 2 3.02 -61.93 26.14
N ARG A 3 3.62 -60.89 26.74
CA ARG A 3 2.91 -59.78 27.41
C ARG A 3 2.11 -58.98 26.39
N GLN A 4 0.81 -58.88 26.63
CA GLN A 4 -0.12 -57.96 25.97
C GLN A 4 0.26 -56.54 26.42
N ARG A 5 0.74 -55.70 25.50
CA ARG A 5 0.96 -54.27 25.78
C ARG A 5 -0.40 -53.58 25.84
N VAL A 6 -0.80 -53.20 27.05
CA VAL A 6 -1.88 -52.26 27.30
C VAL A 6 -1.40 -50.89 26.82
N PHE A 7 -2.09 -50.30 25.84
CA PHE A 7 -1.88 -48.90 25.49
C PHE A 7 -2.51 -48.03 26.59
N PRO A 8 -1.75 -47.14 27.25
CA PRO A 8 -2.35 -46.20 28.16
C PRO A 8 -3.17 -45.19 27.35
N ASN A 9 -4.48 -45.25 27.57
CA ASN A 9 -5.44 -44.26 27.14
C ASN A 9 -5.29 -43.02 28.04
N SER A 10 -4.57 -42.01 27.57
CA SER A 10 -4.73 -40.59 27.96
C SER A 10 -3.63 -39.77 27.31
N MET A 11 -3.80 -39.46 26.01
CA MET A 11 -3.29 -38.18 25.54
C MET A 11 -4.18 -37.10 26.14
N SER A 12 -3.85 -36.69 27.37
CA SER A 12 -4.21 -35.36 27.85
C SER A 12 -3.69 -34.39 26.80
N HIS A 13 -4.60 -33.85 26.00
CA HIS A 13 -4.28 -32.79 25.06
C HIS A 13 -3.51 -31.71 25.81
N PRO A 14 -2.35 -31.26 25.30
CA PRO A 14 -1.73 -30.08 25.86
C PRO A 14 -2.76 -28.95 25.76
N GLU A 15 -2.81 -28.16 26.83
CA GLU A 15 -3.55 -26.90 26.97
C GLU A 15 -3.77 -26.23 25.60
N ARG A 16 -5.02 -25.85 25.28
CA ARG A 16 -5.36 -25.12 24.04
C ARG A 16 -4.27 -24.08 23.79
N MET A 17 -3.61 -24.14 22.63
CA MET A 17 -2.56 -23.18 22.27
C MET A 17 -3.14 -21.77 22.36
N ALA A 18 -2.87 -21.07 23.47
CA ALA A 18 -3.26 -19.70 23.65
C ALA A 18 -2.61 -18.90 22.51
N GLY A 19 -3.43 -18.33 21.62
CA GLY A 19 -2.98 -17.58 20.45
C GLY A 19 -3.31 -18.15 19.08
N LEU A 20 -3.71 -19.44 18.94
CA LEU A 20 -4.10 -19.95 17.60
C LEU A 20 -5.35 -19.23 17.04
N PRO A 21 -6.43 -19.02 17.81
CA PRO A 21 -7.57 -18.24 17.33
C PRO A 21 -7.20 -16.81 16.95
N GLU A 22 -6.34 -16.14 17.72
CA GLU A 22 -5.84 -14.77 17.47
C GLU A 22 -5.08 -14.73 16.14
N LEU A 23 -4.13 -15.64 15.95
CA LEU A 23 -3.34 -15.76 14.72
C LEU A 23 -4.23 -16.05 13.50
N GLN A 24 -5.23 -16.92 13.65
CA GLN A 24 -6.19 -17.22 12.58
C GLN A 24 -7.05 -16.00 12.23
N ARG A 25 -7.50 -15.22 13.23
CA ARG A 25 -8.21 -13.96 12.99
C ARG A 25 -7.34 -12.95 12.27
N PHE A 26 -6.08 -12.80 12.68
CA PHE A 26 -5.15 -11.87 12.04
C PHE A 26 -4.89 -12.28 10.59
N TYR A 27 -4.64 -13.56 10.33
CA TYR A 27 -4.49 -14.08 8.97
C TYR A 27 -5.76 -13.88 8.11
N ALA A 28 -6.95 -14.04 8.70
CA ALA A 28 -8.21 -13.78 8.00
C ALA A 28 -8.35 -12.30 7.62
N MET A 29 -7.94 -11.36 8.50
CA MET A 29 -7.89 -9.93 8.20
C MET A 29 -6.91 -9.64 7.06
N LEU A 30 -5.70 -10.21 7.09
CA LEU A 30 -4.74 -10.06 5.97
C LEU A 30 -5.29 -10.61 4.65
N THR A 31 -6.12 -11.66 4.70
CA THR A 31 -6.79 -12.18 3.51
C THR A 31 -7.89 -11.25 3.00
N ALA A 32 -8.57 -10.54 3.90
CA ALA A 32 -9.52 -9.50 3.52
C ALA A 32 -8.81 -8.28 2.91
N TYR A 33 -7.64 -7.91 3.44
CA TYR A 33 -6.82 -6.80 2.91
C TYR A 33 -6.40 -7.03 1.46
N ARG A 34 -6.06 -8.28 1.08
CA ARG A 34 -5.79 -8.66 -0.34
C ARG A 34 -6.94 -8.38 -1.31
N ARG A 35 -8.14 -8.13 -0.82
CA ARG A 35 -9.34 -7.87 -1.64
C ARG A 35 -9.57 -6.38 -1.88
N VAL A 36 -8.81 -5.51 -1.24
CA VAL A 36 -8.89 -4.07 -1.46
C VAL A 36 -8.11 -3.75 -2.74
N ILE A 37 -8.81 -3.24 -3.75
CA ILE A 37 -8.30 -3.00 -5.10
C ILE A 37 -8.03 -1.50 -5.26
N ARG A 38 -6.87 -1.17 -5.82
CA ARG A 38 -6.43 0.20 -6.07
C ARG A 38 -6.70 0.59 -7.51
N GLU A 39 -6.91 1.87 -7.78
CA GLU A 39 -6.97 2.39 -9.15
C GLU A 39 -5.56 2.55 -9.74
N ILE A 40 -4.83 1.43 -9.90
CA ILE A 40 -3.54 1.31 -10.59
C ILE A 40 -3.51 -0.02 -11.32
N PHE A 41 -3.13 -0.02 -12.60
CA PHE A 41 -2.97 -1.24 -13.37
C PHE A 41 -1.63 -1.90 -13.10
N ILE A 42 -1.63 -3.23 -13.09
CA ILE A 42 -0.38 -3.99 -13.09
C ILE A 42 0.19 -3.98 -14.51
N ILE A 43 1.50 -3.74 -14.58
CA ILE A 43 2.23 -3.66 -15.84
C ILE A 43 2.06 -4.96 -16.61
N GLY A 44 1.48 -4.87 -17.81
CA GLY A 44 1.26 -6.01 -18.69
C GLY A 44 0.06 -6.89 -18.33
N GLU A 45 -0.79 -6.49 -17.38
CA GLU A 45 -2.05 -7.17 -17.06
C GLU A 45 -3.26 -6.24 -17.25
N GLU A 46 -4.44 -6.82 -17.44
CA GLU A 46 -5.72 -6.08 -17.53
C GLU A 46 -6.40 -5.90 -16.16
N ARG A 47 -5.79 -6.41 -15.09
CA ARG A 47 -6.30 -6.23 -13.74
C ARG A 47 -5.61 -5.07 -13.04
N LEU A 48 -6.31 -4.55 -12.04
CA LEU A 48 -5.79 -3.58 -11.10
C LEU A 48 -5.01 -4.28 -9.99
N GLU A 49 -4.05 -3.57 -9.39
CA GLU A 49 -3.33 -4.03 -8.21
C GLU A 49 -4.22 -4.03 -6.97
N ASN A 50 -3.88 -4.86 -5.99
CA ASN A 50 -4.45 -4.79 -4.65
C ASN A 50 -3.45 -4.21 -3.65
N ASP A 51 -3.94 -3.79 -2.48
CA ASP A 51 -3.09 -3.12 -1.48
C ASP A 51 -1.95 -3.98 -0.92
N VAL A 52 -2.07 -5.32 -0.97
CA VAL A 52 -0.98 -6.21 -0.54
C VAL A 52 0.14 -6.22 -1.57
N GLU A 53 -0.20 -6.22 -2.87
CA GLU A 53 0.79 -6.12 -3.95
C GLU A 53 1.50 -4.76 -3.94
N HIS A 54 0.74 -3.69 -3.70
CA HIS A 54 1.26 -2.33 -3.51
C HIS A 54 2.19 -2.26 -2.29
N SER A 55 1.73 -2.68 -1.11
CA SER A 55 2.54 -2.63 0.12
C SER A 55 3.83 -3.47 0.05
N TYR A 56 3.78 -4.62 -0.65
CA TYR A 56 4.98 -5.41 -0.92
C TYR A 56 5.97 -4.64 -1.80
N SER A 57 5.49 -4.05 -2.90
CA SER A 57 6.31 -3.29 -3.84
C SER A 57 6.89 -2.04 -3.18
N LEU A 58 6.09 -1.32 -2.38
CA LEU A 58 6.52 -0.19 -1.56
C LEU A 58 7.65 -0.59 -0.59
N ALA A 59 7.51 -1.70 0.12
CA ALA A 59 8.53 -2.18 1.05
C ALA A 59 9.84 -2.53 0.33
N MET A 60 9.75 -3.16 -0.85
CA MET A 60 10.92 -3.48 -1.66
C MET A 60 11.61 -2.23 -2.21
N LEU A 61 10.85 -1.26 -2.71
CA LEU A 61 11.35 0.04 -3.17
C LEU A 61 11.99 0.81 -2.02
N ALA A 62 11.37 0.79 -0.84
CA ALA A 62 11.88 1.47 0.34
C ALA A 62 13.22 0.88 0.76
N TRP A 63 13.32 -0.45 0.85
CA TRP A 63 14.56 -1.13 1.16
C TRP A 63 15.66 -0.82 0.13
N TYR A 64 15.34 -0.92 -1.15
CA TYR A 64 16.27 -0.60 -2.24
C TYR A 64 16.79 0.83 -2.11
N THR A 65 15.90 1.80 -1.93
CA THR A 65 16.23 3.23 -1.88
C THR A 65 17.07 3.58 -0.66
N VAL A 66 16.67 3.13 0.54
CA VAL A 66 17.44 3.36 1.77
C VAL A 66 18.84 2.78 1.66
N SER A 67 18.97 1.56 1.12
CA SER A 67 20.26 0.86 1.02
C SER A 67 21.18 1.51 -0.01
N THR A 68 20.65 1.86 -1.19
CA THR A 68 21.46 2.38 -2.30
C THR A 68 21.88 3.83 -2.08
N LEU A 69 20.99 4.65 -1.53
CA LEU A 69 21.28 6.05 -1.19
C LEU A 69 21.96 6.21 0.18
N LYS A 70 22.09 5.13 0.95
CA LYS A 70 22.65 5.12 2.31
C LYS A 70 21.97 6.14 3.22
N LEU A 71 20.63 6.18 3.15
CA LEU A 71 19.84 7.10 3.97
C LEU A 71 20.01 6.73 5.45
N PRO A 72 20.15 7.70 6.36
CA PRO A 72 20.30 7.45 7.79
C PRO A 72 18.93 7.15 8.44
N LEU A 73 18.21 6.17 7.91
CA LEU A 73 16.88 5.76 8.34
C LEU A 73 16.92 4.37 8.96
N ASP A 74 16.10 4.14 9.98
CA ASP A 74 15.92 2.81 10.54
C ASP A 74 15.16 1.91 9.57
N GLN A 75 15.85 0.91 9.05
CA GLN A 75 15.34 0.01 8.03
C GLN A 75 14.19 -0.88 8.54
N ASP A 76 14.19 -1.26 9.82
CA ASP A 76 13.09 -2.05 10.42
C ASP A 76 11.81 -1.20 10.45
N LYS A 77 11.92 0.05 10.92
CA LYS A 77 10.79 0.99 10.91
C LYS A 77 10.27 1.25 9.52
N VAL A 78 11.15 1.51 8.56
CA VAL A 78 10.80 1.74 7.15
C VAL A 78 9.99 0.58 6.58
N LEU A 79 10.45 -0.66 6.78
CA LEU A 79 9.75 -1.85 6.31
C LEU A 79 8.41 -2.05 7.01
N ARG A 80 8.35 -1.85 8.33
CA ARG A 80 7.10 -1.93 9.09
C ARG A 80 6.09 -0.91 8.59
N TYR A 81 6.48 0.35 8.43
CA TYR A 81 5.60 1.40 7.91
C TYR A 81 5.10 1.09 6.51
N ALA A 82 5.97 0.65 5.60
CA ALA A 82 5.55 0.25 4.25
C ALA A 82 4.50 -0.86 4.27
N LEU A 83 4.65 -1.85 5.15
CA LEU A 83 3.71 -2.98 5.23
C LEU A 83 2.37 -2.63 5.88
N ILE A 84 2.30 -1.58 6.71
CA ILE A 84 1.08 -1.23 7.46
C ILE A 84 0.40 0.05 6.98
N HIS A 85 1.01 0.80 6.07
CA HIS A 85 0.59 2.17 5.72
C HIS A 85 -0.89 2.28 5.33
N ASP A 86 -1.37 1.34 4.51
CA ASP A 86 -2.75 1.29 4.04
C ASP A 86 -3.52 0.12 4.69
N LEU A 87 -3.03 -0.49 5.78
CA LEU A 87 -3.69 -1.65 6.40
C LEU A 87 -5.10 -1.31 6.92
N VAL A 88 -5.35 -0.05 7.27
CA VAL A 88 -6.68 0.47 7.66
C VAL A 88 -7.71 0.36 6.53
N GLU A 89 -7.27 0.30 5.28
CA GLU A 89 -8.14 0.18 4.09
C GLU A 89 -8.86 -1.17 4.03
N VAL A 90 -8.44 -2.18 4.82
CA VAL A 90 -9.22 -3.42 5.01
C VAL A 90 -10.65 -3.14 5.50
N TYR A 91 -10.86 -2.02 6.20
CA TYR A 91 -12.19 -1.58 6.66
C TYR A 91 -12.66 -0.27 6.02
N ALA A 92 -11.75 0.62 5.66
CA ALA A 92 -12.10 1.90 5.04
C ALA A 92 -12.34 1.80 3.51
N GLY A 93 -11.70 0.83 2.85
CA GLY A 93 -11.51 0.77 1.40
C GLY A 93 -10.48 1.79 0.89
N ASP A 94 -9.90 1.52 -0.27
CA ASP A 94 -9.07 2.50 -0.99
C ASP A 94 -9.95 3.63 -1.55
N VAL A 95 -9.49 4.87 -1.39
CA VAL A 95 -10.13 6.05 -1.97
C VAL A 95 -9.17 6.68 -2.95
N PHE A 96 -9.47 6.50 -4.24
CA PHE A 96 -8.64 7.00 -5.33
C PHE A 96 -8.27 8.48 -5.16
N ALA A 97 -6.98 8.77 -5.22
CA ALA A 97 -6.42 10.08 -4.91
C ALA A 97 -6.99 11.23 -5.78
N TYR A 98 -7.46 10.92 -6.99
CA TYR A 98 -8.03 11.88 -7.95
C TYR A 98 -9.56 11.77 -8.06
N THR A 99 -10.23 11.12 -7.11
CA THR A 99 -11.70 11.01 -7.13
C THR A 99 -12.37 12.38 -7.22
N LYS A 100 -13.34 12.52 -8.13
CA LYS A 100 -14.19 13.72 -8.27
C LYS A 100 -15.38 13.69 -7.31
N ASP A 101 -15.57 12.59 -6.58
CA ASP A 101 -16.56 12.51 -5.51
C ASP A 101 -16.07 13.28 -4.27
N ALA A 102 -16.62 14.49 -4.11
CA ALA A 102 -16.30 15.37 -2.99
C ALA A 102 -16.68 14.75 -1.63
N LYS A 103 -17.72 13.92 -1.57
CA LYS A 103 -18.15 13.26 -0.35
C LYS A 103 -17.14 12.19 0.05
N ALA A 104 -16.75 11.32 -0.88
CA ALA A 104 -15.73 10.31 -0.64
C ALA A 104 -14.41 10.93 -0.15
N ARG A 105 -13.99 12.05 -0.75
CA ARG A 105 -12.80 12.80 -0.34
C ARG A 105 -12.92 13.38 1.07
N ALA A 106 -14.08 13.97 1.41
CA ALA A 106 -14.31 14.57 2.72
C ALA A 106 -14.40 13.52 3.84
N GLU A 107 -14.93 12.34 3.54
CA GLU A 107 -15.15 11.27 4.51
C GLU A 107 -13.92 10.36 4.70
N LYS A 108 -12.96 10.35 3.75
CA LYS A 108 -11.77 9.47 3.77
C LYS A 108 -11.09 9.43 5.14
N SER A 109 -10.65 10.59 5.64
CA SER A 109 -9.93 10.67 6.92
C SER A 109 -10.75 10.17 8.11
N ALA A 110 -12.06 10.44 8.12
CA ALA A 110 -12.94 9.95 9.19
C ALA A 110 -13.16 8.43 9.10
N SER A 111 -13.27 7.89 7.88
CA SER A 111 -13.39 6.45 7.62
C SER A 111 -12.12 5.70 8.04
N GLU A 112 -10.95 6.21 7.67
CA GLU A 112 -9.65 5.65 8.04
C GLU A 112 -9.43 5.69 9.55
N HIS A 113 -9.80 6.79 10.21
CA HIS A 113 -9.74 6.88 11.65
C HIS A 113 -10.65 5.84 12.34
N ALA A 114 -11.89 5.68 11.86
CA ALA A 114 -12.80 4.66 12.38
C ALA A 114 -12.30 3.23 12.13
N ALA A 115 -11.64 2.99 11.00
CA ALA A 115 -11.01 1.73 10.64
C ALA A 115 -9.81 1.41 11.54
N ALA A 116 -8.95 2.40 11.83
CA ALA A 116 -7.84 2.26 12.76
C ALA A 116 -8.33 1.93 14.18
N GLU A 117 -9.37 2.62 14.66
CA GLU A 117 -10.00 2.31 15.96
C GLU A 117 -10.64 0.91 15.98
N ARG A 118 -11.18 0.46 14.86
CA ARG A 118 -11.68 -0.92 14.73
C ARG A 118 -10.55 -1.94 14.80
N LEU A 119 -9.47 -1.76 14.06
CA LEU A 119 -8.27 -2.61 14.13
C LEU A 119 -7.73 -2.68 15.55
N ARG A 120 -7.66 -1.53 16.26
CA ARG A 120 -7.22 -1.45 17.66
C ARG A 120 -8.08 -2.30 18.60
N ARG A 121 -9.40 -2.32 18.41
CA ARG A 121 -10.31 -3.15 19.20
C ARG A 121 -10.21 -4.64 18.86
N GLU A 122 -10.11 -4.98 17.57
CA GLU A 122 -10.10 -6.37 17.12
C GLU A 122 -8.78 -7.11 17.40
N PHE A 123 -7.66 -6.37 17.38
CA PHE A 123 -6.32 -6.90 17.60
C PHE A 123 -5.63 -6.21 18.79
N SER A 124 -6.36 -6.02 19.88
CA SER A 124 -5.86 -5.36 21.09
C SER A 124 -4.60 -6.01 21.70
N GLU A 125 -4.37 -7.28 21.39
CA GLU A 125 -3.19 -8.05 21.76
C GLU A 125 -1.90 -7.63 21.04
N PHE A 126 -1.99 -6.81 19.99
CA PHE A 126 -0.85 -6.37 19.19
C PHE A 126 -0.66 -4.84 19.24
N PRO A 127 -0.26 -4.27 20.41
CA PRO A 127 -0.15 -2.82 20.58
C PRO A 127 0.87 -2.17 19.62
N ASP A 128 1.96 -2.86 19.32
CA ASP A 128 3.04 -2.38 18.42
C ASP A 128 2.50 -2.01 17.03
N LEU A 129 1.53 -2.77 16.51
CA LEU A 129 0.87 -2.48 15.23
C LEU A 129 0.12 -1.15 15.28
N HIS A 130 -0.65 -0.93 16.35
CA HIS A 130 -1.50 0.25 16.46
C HIS A 130 -0.69 1.51 16.74
N ASP A 131 0.42 1.39 17.44
CA ASP A 131 1.36 2.48 17.66
C ASP A 131 2.09 2.84 16.36
N ALA A 132 2.48 1.84 15.55
CA ALA A 132 3.03 2.06 14.22
C ALA A 132 2.03 2.74 13.27
N ILE A 133 0.78 2.27 13.19
CA ILE A 133 -0.28 2.93 12.39
C ILE A 133 -0.44 4.38 12.82
N ALA A 134 -0.56 4.63 14.13
CA ALA A 134 -0.79 5.98 14.64
C ALA A 134 0.41 6.92 14.39
N ALA A 135 1.64 6.42 14.50
CA ALA A 135 2.85 7.18 14.18
C ALA A 135 2.96 7.49 12.68
N TYR A 136 2.60 6.52 11.81
CA TYR A 136 2.57 6.69 10.36
C TYR A 136 1.57 7.77 9.93
N GLU A 137 0.32 7.70 10.41
CA GLU A 137 -0.73 8.69 10.13
C GLU A 137 -0.31 10.12 10.49
N ARG A 138 0.34 10.27 11.66
CA ARG A 138 0.88 11.54 12.13
C ARG A 138 2.15 11.98 11.40
N ARG A 139 2.78 11.11 10.60
CA ARG A 139 4.10 11.34 9.99
C ARG A 139 5.11 11.80 11.05
N GLU A 140 5.12 11.06 12.16
CA GLU A 140 5.78 11.44 13.40
C GLU A 140 7.30 11.52 13.27
N ASP A 141 7.91 10.59 12.54
CA ASP A 141 9.35 10.41 12.41
C ASP A 141 9.84 10.46 10.94
N PRO A 142 11.17 10.51 10.69
CA PRO A 142 11.72 10.55 9.33
C PRO A 142 11.31 9.35 8.46
N GLU A 143 11.23 8.16 9.05
CA GLU A 143 10.87 6.92 8.36
C GLU A 143 9.42 6.94 7.87
N SER A 144 8.47 7.35 8.70
CA SER A 144 7.06 7.48 8.30
C SER A 144 6.87 8.53 7.21
N ARG A 145 7.57 9.67 7.29
CA ARG A 145 7.57 10.68 6.20
C ARG A 145 8.18 10.15 4.92
N PHE A 146 9.21 9.31 5.02
CA PHE A 146 9.90 8.74 3.86
C PHE A 146 8.97 7.76 3.13
N ILE A 147 8.35 6.84 3.86
CA ILE A 147 7.36 5.90 3.29
C ILE A 147 6.17 6.66 2.69
N TYR A 148 5.64 7.67 3.38
CA TYR A 148 4.54 8.47 2.85
C TYR A 148 4.87 9.11 1.50
N ALA A 149 6.08 9.63 1.33
CA ALA A 149 6.49 10.25 0.07
C ALA A 149 6.77 9.21 -1.01
N LEU A 150 7.40 8.09 -0.66
CA LEU A 150 7.68 7.00 -1.61
C LEU A 150 6.39 6.38 -2.15
N ASP A 151 5.38 6.22 -1.29
CA ASP A 151 4.03 5.78 -1.65
C ASP A 151 3.34 6.75 -2.66
N LYS A 152 3.72 8.03 -2.70
CA LYS A 152 3.22 8.95 -3.76
C LYS A 152 4.02 8.85 -5.05
N LEU A 153 5.28 8.44 -4.98
CA LEU A 153 6.12 8.24 -6.16
C LEU A 153 5.76 6.95 -6.89
N GLU A 154 5.58 5.85 -6.16
CA GLU A 154 5.34 4.50 -6.70
C GLU A 154 4.20 4.42 -7.74
N PRO A 155 2.99 4.94 -7.49
CA PRO A 155 1.93 4.93 -8.50
C PRO A 155 2.30 5.67 -9.79
N MET A 156 3.19 6.67 -9.72
CA MET A 156 3.70 7.34 -10.93
C MET A 156 4.67 6.45 -11.69
N LEU A 157 5.57 5.75 -10.99
CA LEU A 157 6.47 4.77 -11.61
C LEU A 157 5.68 3.67 -12.31
N ALA A 158 4.69 3.08 -11.63
CA ALA A 158 3.83 2.05 -12.21
C ALA A 158 3.05 2.59 -13.43
N THR A 159 2.39 3.74 -13.29
CA THR A 159 1.56 4.30 -14.37
C THR A 159 2.38 4.69 -15.60
N THR A 160 3.58 5.24 -15.42
CA THR A 160 4.47 5.57 -16.55
C THR A 160 5.03 4.33 -17.22
N ALA A 161 5.39 3.29 -16.46
CA ALA A 161 5.80 2.02 -17.03
C ALA A 161 4.67 1.33 -17.83
N ASP A 162 3.42 1.62 -17.47
CA ASP A 162 2.20 1.09 -18.09
C ASP A 162 1.58 2.02 -19.16
N GLY A 163 2.33 3.02 -19.65
CA GLY A 163 1.86 3.88 -20.75
C GLY A 163 0.68 4.79 -20.39
N GLY A 164 0.51 5.13 -19.11
CA GLY A 164 -0.47 6.11 -18.64
C GLY A 164 -1.91 5.62 -18.61
N ARG A 165 -2.17 4.30 -18.68
CA ARG A 165 -3.55 3.76 -18.81
C ARG A 165 -4.53 4.33 -17.79
N ILE A 166 -4.15 4.42 -16.52
CA ILE A 166 -5.05 4.94 -15.48
C ILE A 166 -5.33 6.45 -15.64
N TRP A 167 -4.33 7.23 -16.07
CA TRP A 167 -4.52 8.65 -16.34
C TRP A 167 -5.47 8.88 -17.51
N LYS A 168 -5.32 8.10 -18.59
CA LYS A 168 -6.23 8.12 -19.75
C LYS A 168 -7.64 7.69 -19.37
N LYS A 169 -7.78 6.57 -18.63
CA LYS A 169 -9.08 6.03 -18.18
C LYS A 169 -9.91 7.09 -17.44
N HIS A 170 -9.28 7.87 -16.58
CA HIS A 170 -9.95 8.89 -15.76
C HIS A 170 -9.89 10.31 -16.37
N GLY A 171 -9.25 10.48 -17.53
CA GLY A 171 -9.08 11.78 -18.18
C GLY A 171 -8.37 12.80 -17.30
N LEU A 172 -7.32 12.36 -16.59
CA LEU A 172 -6.56 13.23 -15.68
C LEU A 172 -5.64 14.16 -16.47
N ALA A 173 -5.43 15.38 -15.96
CA ALA A 173 -4.43 16.30 -16.50
C ALA A 173 -3.06 16.06 -15.85
N PHE A 174 -1.98 16.15 -16.64
CA PHE A 174 -0.62 15.98 -16.13
C PHE A 174 -0.30 16.93 -14.97
N GLU A 175 -0.70 18.20 -15.07
CA GLU A 175 -0.50 19.18 -14.00
C GLU A 175 -1.25 18.84 -12.72
N GLU A 176 -2.43 18.23 -12.81
CA GLU A 176 -3.18 17.77 -11.64
C GLU A 176 -2.43 16.64 -10.92
N VAL A 177 -1.92 15.66 -11.70
CA VAL A 177 -1.12 14.54 -11.19
C VAL A 177 0.15 15.05 -10.51
N LEU A 178 0.88 15.95 -11.17
CA LEU A 178 2.17 16.44 -10.71
C LEU A 178 2.04 17.37 -9.49
N ALA A 179 1.07 18.29 -9.50
CA ALA A 179 0.84 19.20 -8.38
C ALA A 179 0.49 18.45 -7.09
N LEU A 180 -0.35 17.41 -7.18
CA LEU A 180 -0.70 16.58 -6.02
C LEU A 180 0.54 15.88 -5.44
N LYS A 181 1.37 15.28 -6.30
CA LYS A 181 2.57 14.56 -5.87
C LYS A 181 3.61 15.50 -5.25
N ARG A 182 3.94 16.62 -5.91
CA ARG A 182 4.88 17.63 -5.38
C ARG A 182 4.45 18.13 -3.99
N SER A 183 3.17 18.45 -3.82
CA SER A 183 2.63 18.92 -2.54
C SER A 183 2.82 17.88 -1.42
N LYS A 184 2.53 16.60 -1.69
CA LYS A 184 2.66 15.53 -0.71
C LYS A 184 4.10 15.11 -0.43
N MET A 185 5.02 15.34 -1.36
CA MET A 185 6.43 14.93 -1.26
C MET A 185 7.39 16.08 -0.87
N ALA A 186 6.88 17.30 -0.67
CA ALA A 186 7.69 18.52 -0.47
C ALA A 186 8.80 18.43 0.60
N GLY A 187 8.65 17.54 1.60
CA GLY A 187 9.62 17.36 2.68
C GLY A 187 10.73 16.32 2.41
N GLN A 188 10.78 15.70 1.23
CA GLN A 188 11.71 14.60 0.93
C GLN A 188 12.53 14.87 -0.34
N PRO A 189 13.65 15.61 -0.24
CA PRO A 189 14.40 16.09 -1.41
C PRO A 189 14.97 14.96 -2.27
N GLU A 190 15.39 13.86 -1.66
CA GLU A 190 15.94 12.70 -2.38
C GLU A 190 14.90 12.05 -3.29
N LEU A 191 13.64 11.96 -2.83
CA LEU A 191 12.54 11.40 -3.61
C LEU A 191 11.95 12.42 -4.60
N LEU A 192 11.99 13.71 -4.28
CA LEU A 192 11.58 14.76 -5.20
C LEU A 192 12.45 14.77 -6.46
N ALA A 193 13.76 14.51 -6.37
CA ALA A 193 14.61 14.41 -7.55
C ALA A 193 14.09 13.36 -8.56
N TYR A 194 13.73 12.16 -8.08
CA TYR A 194 13.14 11.13 -8.93
C TYR A 194 11.77 11.54 -9.49
N LEU A 195 10.94 12.25 -8.70
CA LEU A 195 9.66 12.77 -9.19
C LEU A 195 9.88 13.75 -10.35
N GLU A 196 10.85 14.67 -10.23
CA GLU A 196 11.15 15.67 -11.26
C GLU A 196 11.73 15.03 -12.53
N GLU A 197 12.62 14.04 -12.40
CA GLU A 197 13.12 13.27 -13.55
C GLU A 197 11.97 12.53 -14.26
N LEU A 198 11.07 11.92 -13.50
CA LEU A 198 9.91 11.23 -14.06
C LEU A 198 8.92 12.19 -14.70
N ALA A 199 8.73 13.37 -14.12
CA ALA A 199 7.89 14.43 -14.68
C ALA A 199 8.46 14.93 -16.02
N ALA A 200 9.76 15.21 -16.09
CA ALA A 200 10.42 15.60 -17.34
C ALA A 200 10.31 14.51 -18.41
N HIS A 201 10.45 13.24 -18.01
CA HIS A 201 10.24 12.11 -18.91
C HIS A 201 8.81 12.09 -19.48
N VAL A 202 7.80 12.22 -18.62
CA VAL A 202 6.39 12.27 -19.02
C VAL A 202 6.11 13.44 -19.94
N GLU A 203 6.63 14.63 -19.63
CA GLU A 203 6.45 15.83 -20.45
C GLU A 203 7.07 15.66 -21.85
N SER A 204 8.28 15.09 -21.93
CA SER A 204 8.95 14.84 -23.22
C SER A 204 8.19 13.87 -24.14
N ARG A 205 7.31 13.02 -23.57
CA ARG A 205 6.49 12.04 -24.28
C ARG A 205 5.01 12.16 -23.90
N HIS A 206 4.51 13.39 -23.74
CA HIS A 206 3.19 13.64 -23.17
C HIS A 206 2.05 12.87 -23.89
N GLN A 207 2.12 12.74 -25.21
CA GLN A 207 1.12 12.01 -26.00
C GLN A 207 1.08 10.51 -25.67
N ASP A 208 2.20 9.90 -25.31
CA ASP A 208 2.27 8.48 -24.94
C ASP A 208 1.47 8.21 -23.67
N PHE A 209 1.37 9.18 -22.76
CA PHE A 209 0.75 9.04 -21.44
C PHE A 209 -0.65 9.67 -21.31
N PHE A 210 -0.94 10.72 -22.08
CA PHE A 210 -2.19 11.49 -21.99
C PHE A 210 -2.92 11.65 -23.33
N GLY A 211 -2.36 11.14 -24.43
CA GLY A 211 -3.04 11.12 -25.72
C GLY A 211 -4.23 10.16 -25.75
N GLU A 212 -5.11 10.33 -26.74
CA GLU A 212 -6.20 9.37 -26.99
C GLU A 212 -5.62 7.97 -27.25
N VAL A 213 -6.27 6.92 -26.73
CA VAL A 213 -5.95 5.55 -27.15
C VAL A 213 -6.21 5.52 -28.64
N ALA A 214 -5.18 5.27 -29.46
CA ALA A 214 -5.35 5.11 -30.90
C ALA A 214 -6.46 4.09 -31.10
N GLY A 215 -7.63 4.56 -31.57
CA GLY A 215 -8.82 3.74 -31.68
C GLY A 215 -8.48 2.48 -32.46
N ASP A 216 -9.07 1.35 -32.05
CA ASP A 216 -9.01 0.10 -32.80
C ASP A 216 -9.14 0.42 -34.29
N VAL A 217 -8.04 0.25 -35.03
CA VAL A 217 -8.07 0.28 -36.48
C VAL A 217 -9.01 -0.87 -36.84
N PRO A 218 -10.20 -0.61 -37.42
CA PRO A 218 -11.06 -1.70 -37.83
C PRO A 218 -10.24 -2.54 -38.80
N LEU A 219 -10.11 -3.84 -38.51
CA LEU A 219 -9.64 -4.80 -39.50
C LEU A 219 -10.68 -4.82 -40.62
N THR A 220 -10.48 -3.96 -41.63
CA THR A 220 -11.16 -4.05 -42.92
C THR A 220 -10.61 -5.20 -43.73
#